data_AF-A0A7C7C6F1-F1
#
_entry.id   AF-A0A7C7C6F1-F1
#
_cell.length_a   1.000
_cell.length_b   1.000
_cell.length_c   1.000
_cell.angle_alpha   90.00
_cell.angle_beta   90.00
_cell.angle_gamma   90.00
#
_symmetry.space_group_name_H-M   'P 1'
#
loop_
_entity.id
_entity.type
_entity.pdbx_description
1 polymer ?
#
loop_
_entity_poly.entity_id
_entity_poly.type
_entity_poly.pdbx_seq_one_letter_code
_entity_poly.pdbx_strand_id
1 'polypeptide(L)'
;MVKKILAVYLVAFLITAPVMAAEEEAPKEFPDYVVLPIEAGTVVPFDGVLLSLDAAAKIIIEKKFEDAECDLRIGYELHIQEEKYQLQLDYKDIEITSWKDKYESMMILKSAENDRLTNLVIKQRPGKDPFMIALGFGIGTLTSLGIFALSTDIATQ
;
A
#
# COMPACT_ATOMS: atom_id res chain seq x y z
N MET A 1 -10.71 -34.78 -22.08
CA MET A 1 -9.33 -34.83 -22.64
C MET A 1 -8.74 -33.44 -22.87
N VAL A 2 -9.53 -32.45 -23.31
CA VAL A 2 -9.09 -31.05 -23.55
C VAL A 2 -8.41 -30.39 -22.34
N LYS A 3 -8.94 -30.56 -21.11
CA LYS A 3 -8.32 -30.01 -19.89
C LYS A 3 -6.90 -30.53 -19.61
N LYS A 4 -6.62 -31.78 -19.97
CA LYS A 4 -5.28 -32.37 -19.78
C LYS A 4 -4.28 -31.82 -20.79
N ILE A 5 -4.72 -31.61 -22.04
CA ILE A 5 -3.89 -31.05 -23.11
C ILE A 5 -3.56 -29.58 -22.80
N LEU A 6 -4.55 -28.82 -22.30
CA LEU A 6 -4.36 -27.41 -21.94
C LEU A 6 -3.42 -27.24 -20.74
N ALA A 7 -3.51 -28.13 -19.74
CA ALA A 7 -2.59 -28.15 -18.61
C ALA A 7 -1.14 -28.45 -19.04
N VAL A 8 -0.94 -29.40 -19.96
CA VAL A 8 0.40 -29.73 -20.50
C VAL A 8 0.97 -28.54 -21.28
N TYR A 9 0.14 -27.84 -22.05
CA TYR A 9 0.58 -26.65 -22.79
C TYR A 9 0.97 -25.48 -21.88
N LEU A 10 0.24 -25.28 -20.78
CA LEU A 10 0.51 -24.22 -19.80
C LEU A 10 1.81 -24.49 -19.02
N VAL A 11 2.05 -25.76 -18.65
CA VAL A 11 3.30 -26.18 -18.02
C VAL A 11 4.49 -26.03 -18.98
N ALA A 12 4.33 -26.39 -20.26
CA ALA A 12 5.38 -26.19 -21.26
C ALA A 12 5.75 -24.70 -21.41
N PHE A 13 4.76 -23.81 -21.46
CA PHE A 13 4.98 -22.36 -21.59
C PHE A 13 5.66 -21.76 -20.36
N LEU A 14 5.32 -22.21 -19.15
CA LEU A 14 5.95 -21.78 -17.90
C LEU A 14 7.42 -22.22 -17.76
N ILE A 15 7.80 -23.34 -18.37
CA ILE A 15 9.19 -23.85 -18.31
C ILE A 15 10.06 -23.20 -19.39
N THR A 16 9.51 -22.83 -20.55
CA THR A 16 10.29 -22.21 -21.63
C THR A 16 10.59 -20.72 -21.42
N ALA A 17 9.73 -20.00 -20.69
CA ALA A 17 9.93 -18.58 -20.40
C ALA A 17 11.22 -18.27 -19.61
N PRO A 18 11.57 -18.98 -18.51
CA PRO A 18 12.82 -18.72 -17.79
C PRO A 18 14.07 -19.12 -18.58
N VAL A 19 13.98 -20.07 -19.53
CA VAL A 19 15.14 -20.52 -20.33
C VAL A 19 15.51 -19.51 -21.43
N MET A 20 14.53 -18.75 -21.95
CA MET A 20 14.80 -17.65 -22.89
C MET A 20 15.15 -16.33 -22.18
N ALA A 21 14.81 -16.19 -20.90
CA ALA A 21 15.19 -15.04 -20.07
C ALA A 21 16.53 -15.28 -19.34
N ALA A 22 16.97 -16.54 -19.20
CA ALA A 22 18.31 -16.92 -18.79
C ALA A 22 19.25 -16.94 -20.01
N GLU A 23 19.27 -15.85 -20.77
CA GLU A 23 20.52 -15.46 -21.42
C GLU A 23 21.43 -15.06 -20.27
N GLU A 24 22.23 -16.02 -19.84
CA GLU A 24 23.40 -15.85 -19.01
C GLU A 24 24.08 -14.56 -19.49
N GLU A 25 24.08 -13.52 -18.66
CA GLU A 25 24.90 -12.33 -18.90
C GLU A 25 26.33 -12.86 -18.97
N ALA A 26 26.80 -13.14 -20.19
CA ALA A 26 28.19 -13.42 -20.45
C ALA A 26 28.95 -12.31 -19.72
N PRO A 27 29.92 -12.65 -18.84
CA PRO A 27 30.69 -11.64 -18.16
C PRO A 27 31.19 -10.71 -19.26
N LYS A 28 30.88 -9.41 -19.17
CA LYS A 28 31.35 -8.41 -20.12
C LYS A 28 32.87 -8.50 -20.08
N GLU A 29 33.43 -9.29 -20.99
CA GLU A 29 34.86 -9.35 -21.22
C GLU A 29 35.20 -7.94 -21.67
N PHE A 30 35.84 -7.20 -20.76
CA PHE A 30 36.56 -5.98 -21.07
C PHE A 30 37.37 -6.24 -22.35
N PRO A 31 37.54 -5.23 -23.23
CA PRO A 31 38.42 -5.42 -24.37
C PRO A 31 39.75 -5.93 -23.84
N ASP A 32 40.13 -7.14 -24.27
CA ASP A 32 41.39 -7.75 -23.86
C ASP A 32 42.49 -6.80 -24.35
N TYR A 33 43.07 -6.02 -23.43
CA TYR A 33 44.04 -5.00 -23.77
C TYR A 33 45.30 -5.74 -24.22
N VAL A 34 45.43 -5.94 -25.53
CA VAL A 34 46.60 -6.59 -26.11
C VAL A 34 47.79 -5.63 -25.99
N VAL A 35 48.64 -5.89 -25.00
CA VAL A 35 49.88 -5.15 -24.84
C VAL A 35 50.88 -5.64 -25.88
N LEU A 36 51.15 -4.80 -26.89
CA LEU A 36 52.10 -5.10 -27.95
C LEU A 36 53.49 -4.55 -27.57
N PRO A 37 54.51 -5.41 -27.35
CA PRO A 37 55.86 -4.92 -27.11
C PRO A 37 56.44 -4.35 -28.42
N ILE A 38 56.93 -3.11 -28.36
CA ILE A 38 57.53 -2.40 -29.50
C ILE A 38 58.95 -1.99 -29.12
N GLU A 39 59.91 -2.18 -30.03
CA GLU A 39 61.30 -1.79 -29.83
C GLU A 39 61.53 -0.29 -30.06
N ALA A 40 62.58 0.26 -29.45
CA ALA A 40 62.92 1.67 -29.59
C ALA A 40 63.30 2.01 -31.05
N GLY A 41 62.65 3.04 -31.61
CA GLY A 41 62.88 3.51 -32.99
C GLY A 41 61.95 2.92 -34.04
N THR A 42 61.04 2.03 -33.66
CA THR A 42 60.03 1.47 -34.57
C THR A 42 58.95 2.51 -34.88
N VAL A 43 58.68 2.75 -36.17
CA VAL A 43 57.61 3.65 -36.61
C VAL A 43 56.27 2.92 -36.45
N VAL A 44 55.42 3.43 -35.56
CA VAL A 44 54.07 2.90 -35.35
C VAL A 44 53.03 3.71 -36.14
N PRO A 45 51.98 3.07 -36.71
CA PRO A 45 51.00 3.72 -37.58
C PRO A 45 49.87 4.45 -36.81
N PHE A 46 50.03 4.66 -35.50
CA PHE A 46 49.05 5.31 -34.63
C PHE A 46 49.71 6.39 -33.79
N ASP A 47 48.98 7.49 -33.57
CA ASP A 47 49.38 8.59 -32.70
C ASP A 47 48.93 8.31 -31.27
N GLY A 48 49.82 8.44 -30.28
CA GLY A 48 49.52 8.07 -28.89
C GLY A 48 50.73 8.02 -27.96
N VAL A 49 50.45 7.74 -26.67
CA VAL A 49 51.48 7.60 -25.63
C VAL A 49 51.79 6.13 -25.41
N LEU A 50 53.06 5.76 -25.58
CA LEU A 50 53.54 4.40 -25.30
C LEU A 50 53.74 4.24 -23.78
N LEU A 51 53.07 3.24 -23.20
CA LEU A 51 53.27 2.86 -21.81
C LEU A 51 54.32 1.76 -21.72
N SER A 52 55.15 1.80 -20.67
CA SER A 52 55.96 0.63 -20.33
C SER A 52 55.05 -0.53 -19.93
N LEU A 53 55.53 -1.77 -20.07
CA LEU A 53 54.79 -2.96 -19.66
C LEU A 53 54.32 -2.85 -18.20
N ASP A 54 55.19 -2.36 -17.31
CA ASP A 54 54.86 -2.13 -15.90
C ASP A 54 53.78 -1.05 -15.71
N ALA A 55 53.85 0.05 -16.47
CA ALA A 55 52.84 1.11 -16.38
C ALA A 55 51.48 0.66 -16.92
N ALA A 56 51.46 -0.09 -18.03
CA ALA A 56 50.24 -0.66 -18.59
C ALA A 56 49.61 -1.68 -17.62
N ALA A 57 50.41 -2.60 -17.07
CA ALA A 57 49.93 -3.57 -16.08
C ALA A 57 49.38 -2.88 -14.83
N LYS A 58 50.07 -1.84 -14.34
CA LYS A 58 49.61 -1.07 -13.18
C LYS A 58 48.26 -0.39 -13.44
N ILE A 59 48.08 0.28 -14.58
CA ILE A 59 46.81 0.94 -14.92
C ILE A 59 45.67 -0.08 -15.03
N ILE A 60 45.92 -1.24 -15.65
CA ILE A 60 44.89 -2.29 -15.76
C ILE A 60 44.49 -2.81 -14.38
N ILE A 61 45.45 -3.03 -13.49
CA ILE A 61 45.19 -3.51 -12.13
C ILE A 61 44.46 -2.45 -11.31
N GLU A 62 44.91 -1.19 -11.34
CA GLU A 62 44.27 -0.08 -10.64
C GLU A 62 42.81 0.09 -11.08
N LYS A 63 42.54 0.05 -12.40
CA LYS A 63 41.18 0.11 -12.93
C LYS A 63 40.31 -1.04 -12.44
N LYS A 64 40.84 -2.27 -12.39
CA LYS A 64 40.09 -3.43 -11.87
C LYS A 64 39.71 -3.26 -10.40
N PHE A 65 40.60 -2.71 -9.58
CA PHE A 65 40.31 -2.43 -8.18
C PHE A 65 39.32 -1.27 -8.03
N GLU A 66 39.46 -0.21 -8.83
CA GLU A 66 38.53 0.91 -8.85
C GLU A 66 37.10 0.47 -9.23
N ASP A 67 36.97 -0.34 -10.28
CA ASP A 67 35.67 -0.89 -10.71
C ASP A 67 35.06 -1.76 -9.60
N ALA A 68 35.85 -2.63 -8.96
CA ALA A 68 35.39 -3.45 -7.85
C ALA A 68 34.97 -2.64 -6.61
N GLU A 69 35.69 -1.56 -6.29
CA GLU A 69 35.31 -0.64 -5.20
C GLU A 69 34.03 0.13 -5.54
N CYS A 70 33.86 0.53 -6.79
CA CYS A 70 32.65 1.20 -7.28
C CYS A 70 31.44 0.28 -7.15
N ASP A 71 31.55 -0.96 -7.63
CA ASP A 71 30.49 -1.96 -7.54
C ASP A 71 30.13 -2.27 -6.07
N LEU A 72 31.14 -2.40 -5.20
CA LEU A 72 30.93 -2.60 -3.77
C LEU A 72 30.16 -1.43 -3.14
N ARG A 73 30.53 -0.19 -3.49
CA ARG A 73 29.87 1.02 -2.98
C ARG A 73 28.42 1.10 -3.46
N ILE A 74 28.20 0.89 -4.75
CA ILE A 74 26.85 0.90 -5.34
C ILE A 74 25.99 -0.17 -4.69
N GLY A 75 26.52 -1.40 -4.54
CA GLY A 75 25.81 -2.49 -3.87
C GLY A 75 25.46 -2.16 -2.41
N TYR A 76 26.39 -1.55 -1.67
CA TYR A 76 26.15 -1.12 -0.29
C TYR A 76 25.06 -0.03 -0.20
N GLU A 77 25.13 0.99 -1.04
CA GLU A 77 24.13 2.06 -1.07
C GLU A 77 22.75 1.54 -1.48
N LEU A 78 22.69 0.61 -2.44
CA LEU A 78 21.46 -0.03 -2.88
C LEU A 78 20.84 -0.86 -1.75
N HIS A 79 21.64 -1.65 -1.02
CA HIS A 79 21.15 -2.42 0.13
C HIS A 79 20.60 -1.52 1.24
N ILE A 80 21.30 -0.43 1.58
CA ILE A 80 20.78 0.55 2.55
C ILE A 80 19.45 1.13 2.08
N GLN A 81 19.34 1.44 0.79
CA GLN A 81 18.12 1.99 0.23
C GLN A 81 16.98 0.98 0.27
N GLU A 82 17.24 -0.28 -0.05
CA GLU A 82 16.31 -1.39 0.06
C GLU A 82 15.80 -1.55 1.49
N GLU A 83 16.69 -1.66 2.48
CA GLU A 83 16.32 -1.80 3.89
C GLU A 83 15.49 -0.60 4.39
N LYS A 84 15.83 0.63 3.96
CA LYS A 84 15.05 1.83 4.28
C LYS A 84 13.63 1.76 3.73
N TYR A 85 13.47 1.30 2.49
CA TYR A 85 12.14 1.17 1.89
C TYR A 85 11.34 0.02 2.51
N GLN A 86 11.98 -1.11 2.80
CA GLN A 86 11.34 -2.22 3.53
C GLN A 86 10.84 -1.74 4.90
N LEU A 87 11.67 -1.02 5.66
CA LEU A 87 11.27 -0.46 6.93
C LEU A 87 10.09 0.53 6.81
N GLN A 88 10.06 1.34 5.76
CA GLN A 88 8.93 2.25 5.50
C GLN A 88 7.64 1.50 5.16
N LEU A 89 7.73 0.41 4.39
CA LEU A 89 6.60 -0.46 4.07
C LEU A 89 6.07 -1.14 5.34
N ASP A 90 6.94 -1.76 6.12
CA ASP A 90 6.58 -2.41 7.38
C ASP A 90 5.92 -1.43 8.35
N TYR A 91 6.46 -0.22 8.46
CA TYR A 91 5.86 0.83 9.29
C TYR A 91 4.45 1.18 8.81
N LYS A 92 4.23 1.31 7.49
CA LYS A 92 2.91 1.61 6.92
C LYS A 92 1.93 0.48 7.14
N ASP A 93 2.36 -0.77 7.03
CA ASP A 93 1.52 -1.94 7.30
C ASP A 93 1.10 -2.02 8.76
N ILE A 94 2.04 -1.75 9.69
CA ILE A 94 1.74 -1.64 11.13
C ILE A 94 0.74 -0.50 11.37
N GLU A 95 0.94 0.66 10.74
CA GLU A 95 0.05 1.81 10.87
C GLU A 95 -1.37 1.43 10.42
N ILE A 96 -1.53 0.87 9.22
CA ILE A 96 -2.82 0.44 8.65
C ILE A 96 -3.50 -0.58 9.57
N THR A 97 -2.76 -1.59 10.02
CA THR A 97 -3.30 -2.64 10.89
C THR A 97 -3.75 -2.04 12.23
N SER A 98 -2.96 -1.14 12.82
CA SER A 98 -3.32 -0.46 14.07
C SER A 98 -4.58 0.40 13.93
N TRP A 99 -4.75 1.08 12.79
CA TRP A 99 -5.96 1.86 12.52
C TRP A 99 -7.18 0.96 12.37
N LYS A 100 -7.04 -0.14 11.62
CA LYS A 100 -8.11 -1.13 11.45
C LYS A 100 -8.57 -1.69 12.80
N ASP A 101 -7.63 -2.13 13.64
CA ASP A 101 -7.94 -2.68 14.97
C ASP A 101 -8.64 -1.66 15.87
N LYS A 102 -8.20 -0.39 15.82
CA LYS A 102 -8.85 0.72 16.56
C LYS A 102 -10.28 0.95 16.07
N TYR A 103 -10.50 0.98 14.76
CA TYR A 103 -11.84 1.18 14.18
C TYR A 103 -12.77 0.03 14.52
N GLU A 104 -12.29 -1.21 14.41
CA GLU A 104 -13.04 -2.40 14.77
C GLU A 104 -13.42 -2.40 16.25
N SER A 105 -12.46 -2.13 17.13
CA SER A 105 -12.70 -2.00 18.58
C SER A 105 -13.72 -0.88 18.88
N MET A 106 -13.61 0.26 18.22
CA MET A 106 -14.54 1.37 18.39
C MET A 106 -15.96 1.02 17.89
N MET A 107 -16.07 0.29 16.78
CA MET A 107 -17.35 -0.15 16.24
C MET A 107 -18.03 -1.16 17.17
N ILE A 108 -17.27 -2.10 17.74
CA ILE A 108 -17.76 -3.05 18.76
C ILE A 108 -18.28 -2.27 19.98
N LEU A 109 -17.52 -1.28 20.47
CA LEU A 109 -17.96 -0.48 21.62
C LEU A 109 -19.21 0.35 21.32
N LYS A 110 -19.28 0.98 20.14
CA LYS A 110 -20.45 1.77 19.72
C LYS A 110 -21.69 0.90 19.57
N SER A 111 -21.57 -0.27 18.97
CA SER A 111 -22.70 -1.20 18.83
C SER A 111 -23.19 -1.70 20.19
N ALA A 112 -22.28 -2.09 21.08
CA ALA A 112 -22.62 -2.49 22.44
C ALA A 112 -23.33 -1.37 23.24
N GLU A 113 -22.88 -0.12 23.10
CA GLU A 113 -23.53 1.02 23.76
C GLU A 113 -24.90 1.31 23.14
N ASN A 114 -25.04 1.22 21.83
CA ASN A 114 -26.32 1.40 21.16
C ASN A 114 -27.33 0.33 21.60
N ASP A 115 -26.90 -0.93 21.72
CA ASP A 115 -27.73 -2.02 22.24
C ASP A 115 -28.10 -1.79 23.70
N ARG A 116 -27.17 -1.29 24.52
CA ARG A 116 -27.43 -0.93 25.92
C ARG A 116 -28.49 0.18 26.01
N LEU A 117 -28.32 1.27 25.26
CA LEU A 117 -29.26 2.39 25.24
C LEU A 117 -30.63 1.97 24.72
N THR A 118 -30.67 1.19 23.64
CA THR A 118 -31.92 0.66 23.07
C THR A 118 -32.64 -0.23 24.07
N ASN A 119 -31.92 -1.11 24.77
CA ASN A 119 -32.49 -1.94 25.84
C ASN A 119 -33.03 -1.10 27.01
N LEU A 120 -32.36 0.00 27.39
CA LEU A 120 -32.85 0.90 28.43
C LEU A 120 -34.14 1.59 28.00
N VAL A 121 -34.22 2.08 26.77
CA VAL A 121 -35.44 2.71 26.21
C VAL A 121 -36.59 1.72 26.12
N ILE A 122 -36.35 0.49 25.62
CA ILE A 122 -37.38 -0.55 25.50
C ILE A 122 -37.89 -0.99 26.88
N LYS A 123 -36.99 -1.13 27.88
CA LYS A 123 -37.39 -1.52 29.25
C LYS A 123 -38.11 -0.40 30.00
N GLN A 124 -37.88 0.86 29.63
CA GLN A 124 -38.58 1.98 30.22
C GLN A 124 -40.04 1.95 29.74
N ARG A 125 -40.97 1.65 30.66
CA ARG A 125 -42.41 1.72 30.33
C ARG A 125 -42.74 3.09 29.75
N PRO A 126 -43.55 3.16 28.68
CA PRO A 126 -44.00 4.45 28.18
C PRO A 126 -44.69 5.19 29.32
N GLY A 127 -44.22 6.41 29.61
CA GLY A 127 -44.82 7.26 30.63
C GLY A 127 -46.30 7.47 30.31
N LYS A 128 -47.14 7.67 31.33
CA LYS A 128 -48.56 8.02 31.12
C LYS A 128 -48.72 9.45 30.56
N ASP A 129 -47.66 10.23 30.49
CA ASP A 129 -47.67 11.64 30.12
C ASP A 129 -48.30 11.92 28.74
N PRO A 130 -47.98 11.19 27.65
CA PRO A 130 -48.61 11.41 26.35
C PRO A 130 -50.11 11.12 26.39
N PHE A 131 -50.54 10.11 27.16
CA PHE A 131 -51.96 9.79 27.35
C PHE A 131 -52.68 10.88 28.16
N MET A 132 -52.05 11.40 29.21
CA MET A 132 -52.60 12.50 30.02
C MET A 132 -52.73 13.79 29.20
N ILE A 133 -51.75 14.09 28.34
CA ILE A 133 -51.81 15.23 27.41
C ILE A 133 -52.96 15.06 26.42
N ALA A 134 -53.10 13.88 25.81
CA ALA A 134 -54.19 13.59 24.88
C ALA A 134 -55.58 13.68 25.55
N LEU A 135 -55.71 13.19 26.78
CA LEU A 135 -56.93 13.28 27.57
C LEU A 135 -57.28 14.75 27.87
N GLY A 136 -56.30 15.55 28.30
CA GLY A 136 -56.48 16.97 28.59
C GLY A 136 -56.92 17.77 27.36
N PHE A 137 -56.32 17.48 26.19
CA PHE A 137 -56.72 18.09 24.92
C PHE A 137 -58.17 17.72 24.54
N GLY A 138 -58.55 16.45 24.69
CA GLY A 138 -59.93 15.99 24.42
C GLY A 138 -60.97 16.66 25.32
N ILE A 139 -60.69 16.76 26.63
CA ILE A 139 -61.58 17.44 27.57
C ILE A 139 -61.68 18.94 27.24
N GLY A 140 -60.55 19.60 26.96
CA GLY A 140 -60.53 21.03 26.63
C GLY A 140 -61.31 21.36 25.36
N THR A 141 -61.14 20.56 24.30
CA THR A 141 -61.86 20.73 23.03
C THR A 141 -63.35 20.46 23.16
N LEU A 142 -63.76 19.43 23.89
CA LEU A 142 -65.19 19.19 24.17
C LEU A 142 -65.81 20.33 24.99
N THR A 143 -65.07 20.84 25.98
CA THR A 143 -65.55 21.95 26.82
C THR A 143 -65.70 23.23 26.01
N SER A 144 -64.75 23.57 25.13
CA SER A 144 -64.85 24.78 24.31
C SER A 144 -65.99 24.68 23.29
N LEU A 145 -66.19 23.53 22.65
CA LEU A 145 -67.31 23.29 21.76
C LEU A 145 -68.66 23.37 22.48
N GLY A 146 -68.75 22.83 23.70
CA GLY A 146 -69.95 22.92 24.52
C GLY A 146 -70.31 24.36 24.90
N ILE A 147 -69.33 25.15 25.33
CA ILE A 147 -69.53 26.59 25.64
C ILE A 147 -69.94 27.36 24.38
N PHE A 148 -69.30 27.08 23.24
CA PHE A 148 -69.63 27.72 21.98
C PHE A 148 -71.08 27.44 21.56
N ALA A 149 -71.52 26.18 21.60
CA ALA A 149 -72.89 25.80 21.27
C ALA A 149 -73.94 26.46 22.20
N LEU A 150 -73.66 26.48 23.51
CA LEU A 150 -74.52 27.18 24.48
C LEU A 150 -74.56 28.70 24.22
N SER A 151 -73.43 29.30 23.84
CA SER A 151 -73.38 30.74 23.53
C SER A 151 -74.13 31.11 22.25
N THR A 152 -74.12 30.24 21.24
CA THR A 152 -74.84 30.49 19.98
C THR A 152 -76.34 30.43 20.17
N ASP A 153 -76.85 29.49 21.00
CA ASP A 153 -78.28 29.38 21.29
C ASP A 153 -78.81 30.62 22.03
N ILE A 154 -78.05 31.16 22.98
CA ILE A 154 -78.41 32.39 23.73
C ILE A 154 -78.37 33.63 22.83
N ALA A 155 -77.44 33.70 21.87
CA ALA A 155 -77.31 34.84 20.96
C ALA A 155 -78.41 34.92 19.89
N THR A 156 -79.13 33.82 19.64
CA THR A 156 -80.25 33.74 18.69
C THR A 156 -81.64 33.95 19.32
N GLN A 157 -81.73 34.11 20.64
CA GLN A 157 -82.98 34.41 21.37
C GLN A 157 -83.17 35.93 21.54
#